data_AF-A0A3A8I836-F1
#
_entry.id   AF-A0A3A8I836-F1
#
_cell.length_a   1.000
_cell.length_b   1.000
_cell.length_c   1.000
_cell.angle_alpha   90.00
_cell.angle_beta   90.00
_cell.angle_gamma   90.00
#
_symmetry.space_group_name_H-M   'P 1'
#
loop_
_entity.id
_entity.type
_entity.pdbx_description
1 polymer ?
#
loop_
_entity_poly.entity_id
_entity_poly.type
_entity_poly.pdbx_seq_one_letter_code
_entity_poly.pdbx_strand_id
1 'polypeptide(L)'
;MKMTSRLLAAAFLSLVAGCQGEPTQAPEGSQSAQQLSATADCVQRFEGITTCAKGNASLSASEKGVQVTGLKDVKTDGVSSKFNDAITWSQDAQVRIGSVTGGLALSARDGDQVVSTLRITPGKDRQVSVAPGFTGSSSGAYRMNIYNNGELVGTTSQPQARIIIFYSWWDFLDWYYWHWDFFSVRSPRGGSTGLDGACGWRMHAANTTFRVKLDDGKEVVGDTAEFIEEIGDGAYPYRHFSGIDVNASATDFLVTGESFGQEK
;
A
#
# COMPACT_ATOMS: atom_id res chain seq x y z
N MET A 1 37.10 -65.98 0.24
CA MET A 1 35.64 -66.10 0.40
C MET A 1 34.97 -65.47 -0.81
N LYS A 2 33.86 -66.07 -1.25
CA LYS A 2 33.18 -66.00 -2.56
C LYS A 2 32.87 -64.60 -3.10
N MET A 3 32.89 -64.52 -4.44
CA MET A 3 32.01 -63.82 -5.40
C MET A 3 30.93 -62.88 -4.80
N THR A 4 30.58 -61.73 -5.38
CA THR A 4 30.03 -61.63 -6.74
C THR A 4 29.98 -60.17 -7.22
N SER A 5 30.36 -59.99 -8.47
CA SER A 5 30.20 -58.80 -9.31
C SER A 5 28.73 -58.55 -9.68
N ARG A 6 28.32 -57.29 -9.84
CA ARG A 6 27.52 -56.84 -10.99
C ARG A 6 27.92 -55.42 -11.39
N LEU A 7 28.67 -55.38 -12.48
CA LEU A 7 28.79 -54.28 -13.44
C LEU A 7 27.48 -54.09 -14.23
N LEU A 8 27.19 -52.84 -14.57
CA LEU A 8 26.61 -52.35 -15.84
C LEU A 8 26.92 -50.84 -15.86
N ALA A 9 27.99 -50.35 -16.48
CA ALA A 9 28.28 -50.24 -17.92
C ALA A 9 27.29 -49.31 -18.64
N ALA A 10 27.72 -48.05 -18.87
CA ALA A 10 27.99 -47.45 -20.19
C ALA A 10 26.75 -46.72 -20.75
N ALA A 11 26.84 -45.55 -21.40
CA ALA A 11 27.89 -45.11 -22.30
C ALA A 11 28.12 -43.59 -22.29
N PHE A 12 29.38 -43.26 -22.55
CA PHE A 12 29.92 -41.99 -23.03
C PHE A 12 29.36 -41.62 -24.42
N LEU A 13 29.25 -40.33 -24.74
CA LEU A 13 30.13 -39.65 -25.71
C LEU A 13 29.65 -38.22 -26.01
N SER A 14 30.60 -37.33 -25.84
CA SER A 14 30.70 -35.91 -26.18
C SER A 14 30.41 -35.57 -27.64
N LEU A 15 29.78 -34.40 -27.88
CA LEU A 15 30.12 -33.53 -29.00
C LEU A 15 30.10 -32.07 -28.56
N VAL A 16 31.25 -31.43 -28.78
CA VAL A 16 31.52 -30.01 -28.62
C VAL A 16 31.22 -29.33 -29.96
N ALA A 17 30.50 -28.21 -29.93
CA ALA A 17 30.62 -27.10 -30.87
C ALA A 17 30.62 -25.84 -29.96
N GLY A 18 31.74 -25.14 -29.75
CA GLY A 18 32.25 -24.11 -30.68
C GLY A 18 31.24 -22.96 -30.76
N CYS A 19 31.43 -21.78 -30.17
CA CYS A 19 32.62 -20.93 -30.14
C CYS A 19 32.79 -20.13 -28.84
N GLN A 20 34.06 -19.93 -28.47
CA GLN A 20 34.57 -19.06 -27.43
C GLN A 20 34.35 -17.57 -27.73
N GLY A 21 34.30 -16.77 -26.66
CA GLY A 21 34.72 -15.38 -26.65
C GLY A 21 35.12 -14.99 -25.21
N GLU A 22 36.41 -14.74 -24.99
CA GLU A 22 36.99 -14.21 -23.74
C GLU A 22 36.45 -12.80 -23.42
N PRO A 23 36.33 -12.40 -22.14
CA PRO A 23 36.03 -11.02 -21.81
C PRO A 23 37.28 -10.15 -21.93
N THR A 24 37.26 -9.25 -22.92
CA THR A 24 38.19 -8.12 -23.01
C THR A 24 37.95 -7.16 -21.85
N GLN A 25 39.03 -6.74 -21.17
CA GLN A 25 39.00 -5.62 -20.23
C GLN A 25 38.43 -4.36 -20.91
N ALA A 26 37.49 -3.70 -20.25
CA ALA A 26 37.04 -2.35 -20.57
C ALA A 26 37.02 -1.49 -19.29
N PRO A 27 37.25 -0.17 -19.42
CA PRO A 27 37.97 0.63 -18.44
C PRO A 27 37.14 1.07 -17.22
N GLU A 28 37.87 1.36 -16.14
CA GLU A 28 37.39 2.03 -14.94
C GLU A 28 36.85 3.44 -15.23
N GLY A 29 35.77 3.81 -14.55
CA GLY A 29 35.17 5.15 -14.51
C GLY A 29 33.84 5.21 -15.26
N SER A 30 32.67 5.47 -14.67
CA SER A 30 32.35 6.17 -13.44
C SER A 30 31.01 5.66 -12.88
N GLN A 31 31.04 5.23 -11.61
CA GLN A 31 29.88 4.89 -10.80
C GLN A 31 29.16 6.18 -10.37
N SER A 32 27.88 6.33 -10.72
CA SER A 32 26.81 6.82 -9.84
C SER A 32 25.49 6.97 -10.61
N ALA A 33 24.95 5.84 -11.04
CA ALA A 33 23.51 5.66 -11.16
C ALA A 33 23.31 4.19 -10.84
N GLN A 34 22.98 3.86 -9.58
CA GLN A 34 22.50 2.53 -9.26
C GLN A 34 21.40 2.20 -10.26
N GLN A 35 21.72 1.22 -11.10
CA GLN A 35 20.82 0.61 -12.05
C GLN A 35 19.67 0.01 -11.24
N LEU A 36 18.57 0.77 -11.12
CA LEU A 36 17.28 0.29 -10.65
C LEU A 36 16.99 -0.98 -11.44
N SER A 37 17.10 -2.14 -10.79
CA SER A 37 16.88 -3.43 -11.42
C SER A 37 15.39 -3.56 -11.72
N ALA A 38 14.98 -3.07 -12.88
CA ALA A 38 13.64 -3.30 -13.39
C ALA A 38 13.55 -4.76 -13.86
N THR A 39 13.00 -5.64 -13.03
CA THR A 39 12.42 -6.88 -13.54
C THR A 39 11.16 -6.49 -14.31
N ALA A 40 11.32 -6.03 -15.55
CA ALA A 40 10.37 -5.53 -16.57
C ALA A 40 9.17 -4.66 -16.11
N ASP A 41 8.46 -5.06 -15.06
CA ASP A 41 7.27 -4.44 -14.49
C ASP A 41 7.43 -3.99 -13.02
N CYS A 42 8.59 -4.25 -12.39
CA CYS A 42 8.87 -3.83 -11.01
C CYS A 42 10.03 -2.85 -10.90
N VAL A 43 10.04 -2.05 -9.84
CA VAL A 43 11.11 -1.10 -9.49
C VAL A 43 11.41 -1.16 -7.99
N GLN A 44 12.64 -0.82 -7.61
CA GLN A 44 13.08 -0.72 -6.21
C GLN A 44 13.61 0.69 -5.94
N ARG A 45 12.70 1.67 -5.90
CA ARG A 45 13.04 3.09 -5.71
C ARG A 45 13.15 3.48 -4.24
N PHE A 46 12.42 2.80 -3.37
CA PHE A 46 12.38 3.05 -1.93
C PHE A 46 13.05 1.89 -1.19
N GLU A 47 13.75 2.20 -0.11
CA GLU A 47 14.58 1.22 0.60
C GLU A 47 13.74 0.04 1.11
N GLY A 48 14.14 -1.17 0.75
CA GLY A 48 13.46 -2.41 1.17
C GLY A 48 12.09 -2.64 0.55
N ILE A 49 11.64 -1.80 -0.40
CA ILE A 49 10.33 -1.90 -1.04
C ILE A 49 10.51 -2.24 -2.53
N THR A 50 9.84 -3.31 -2.96
CA THR A 50 9.70 -3.65 -4.38
C THR A 50 8.29 -3.29 -4.85
N THR A 51 8.18 -2.36 -5.79
CA THR A 51 6.89 -1.91 -6.34
C THR A 51 6.73 -2.47 -7.74
N CYS A 52 5.67 -3.24 -7.98
CA CYS A 52 5.36 -3.84 -9.28
C CYS A 52 4.08 -3.25 -9.87
N ALA A 53 4.02 -3.11 -11.20
CA ALA A 53 2.82 -2.73 -11.91
C ALA A 53 1.73 -3.81 -11.75
N LYS A 54 0.46 -3.37 -11.72
CA LYS A 54 -0.72 -4.24 -11.76
C LYS A 54 -1.61 -3.87 -12.94
N GLY A 55 -2.27 -4.88 -13.52
CA GLY A 55 -3.23 -4.67 -14.62
C GLY A 55 -2.55 -4.06 -15.84
N ASN A 56 -3.12 -2.97 -16.36
CA ASN A 56 -2.55 -2.23 -17.50
C ASN A 56 -1.54 -1.15 -17.08
N ALA A 57 -1.17 -1.10 -15.80
CA ALA A 57 -0.29 -0.06 -15.33
C ALA A 57 1.14 -0.23 -15.86
N SER A 58 1.87 0.88 -15.91
CA SER A 58 3.31 0.88 -16.21
C SER A 58 4.05 1.80 -15.26
N LEU A 59 5.28 1.42 -14.89
CA LEU A 59 6.10 2.15 -13.92
C LEU A 59 7.29 2.82 -14.59
N SER A 60 7.58 4.05 -14.17
CA SER A 60 8.83 4.74 -14.49
C SER A 60 9.40 5.34 -13.22
N ALA A 61 10.55 4.83 -12.77
CA ALA A 61 11.25 5.35 -11.60
C ALA A 61 12.21 6.47 -11.99
N SER A 62 12.25 7.52 -11.19
CA SER A 62 13.14 8.67 -11.32
C SER A 62 13.55 9.20 -9.94
N GLU A 63 14.38 10.23 -9.90
CA GLU A 63 14.71 10.92 -8.65
C GLU A 63 13.46 11.48 -7.94
N LYS A 64 12.43 11.89 -8.70
CA LYS A 64 11.17 12.42 -8.16
C LYS A 64 10.28 11.36 -7.50
N GLY A 65 10.52 10.08 -7.77
CA GLY A 65 9.67 8.98 -7.31
C GLY A 65 9.33 7.98 -8.42
N VAL A 66 8.24 7.23 -8.23
CA VAL A 66 7.73 6.23 -9.19
C VAL A 66 6.47 6.75 -9.85
N GLN A 67 6.58 7.11 -11.13
CA GLN A 67 5.43 7.47 -11.95
C GLN A 67 4.68 6.19 -12.34
N VAL A 68 3.36 6.20 -12.14
CA VAL A 68 2.43 5.15 -12.53
C VAL A 68 1.52 5.71 -13.62
N THR A 69 1.37 4.96 -14.71
CA THR A 69 0.53 5.32 -15.86
C THR A 69 -0.37 4.14 -16.24
N GLY A 70 -1.32 4.33 -17.17
CA GLY A 70 -2.21 3.24 -17.63
C GLY A 70 -3.36 2.93 -16.67
N LEU A 71 -3.74 3.87 -15.81
CA LEU A 71 -4.70 3.69 -14.71
C LEU A 71 -6.14 3.96 -15.14
N LYS A 72 -6.83 2.96 -15.68
CA LYS A 72 -8.20 3.10 -16.18
C LYS A 72 -9.23 2.45 -15.27
N ASP A 73 -8.89 1.32 -14.66
CA ASP A 73 -9.78 0.57 -13.79
C ASP A 73 -9.25 0.47 -12.35
N VAL A 74 -9.97 1.09 -11.42
CA VAL A 74 -9.69 1.09 -9.97
C VAL A 74 -9.70 -0.32 -9.36
N LYS A 75 -10.19 -1.34 -10.06
CA LYS A 75 -10.18 -2.73 -9.59
C LYS A 75 -8.89 -3.47 -9.93
N THR A 76 -8.20 -3.09 -11.00
CA THR A 76 -7.11 -3.90 -11.58
C THR A 76 -5.83 -3.14 -11.81
N ASP A 77 -5.91 -1.88 -12.23
CA ASP A 77 -4.75 -1.09 -12.63
C ASP A 77 -4.15 -0.39 -11.40
N GLY A 78 -2.84 -0.42 -11.26
CA GLY A 78 -2.18 0.17 -10.08
C GLY A 78 -0.79 -0.37 -9.82
N VAL A 79 -0.43 -0.38 -8.54
CA VAL A 79 0.85 -0.92 -8.05
C VAL A 79 0.65 -1.89 -6.91
N SER A 80 1.60 -2.81 -6.76
CA SER A 80 1.76 -3.67 -5.60
C SER A 80 3.14 -3.42 -5.00
N SER A 81 3.18 -2.89 -3.79
CA SER A 81 4.41 -2.70 -3.02
C SER A 81 4.59 -3.86 -2.06
N LYS A 82 5.75 -4.51 -2.10
CA LYS A 82 6.14 -5.62 -1.24
C LYS A 82 7.33 -5.25 -0.36
N PHE A 83 7.26 -5.67 0.89
CA PHE A 83 8.27 -5.45 1.93
C PHE A 83 8.16 -6.54 3.00
N ASN A 84 9.11 -6.62 3.92
CA ASN A 84 9.15 -7.68 4.92
C ASN A 84 8.54 -7.24 6.25
N ASP A 85 7.68 -8.08 6.84
CA ASP A 85 7.25 -8.06 8.25
C ASP A 85 6.96 -6.66 8.84
N ALA A 86 6.19 -5.84 8.13
CA ALA A 86 5.90 -4.48 8.56
C ALA A 86 4.81 -4.43 9.63
N ILE A 87 4.95 -3.49 10.57
CA ILE A 87 3.92 -3.08 11.53
C ILE A 87 3.34 -1.70 11.20
N THR A 88 4.06 -0.91 10.39
CA THR A 88 3.61 0.39 9.87
C THR A 88 4.08 0.53 8.43
N TRP A 89 3.30 1.21 7.61
CA TRP A 89 3.63 1.60 6.25
C TRP A 89 3.09 2.99 6.00
N SER A 90 3.83 3.78 5.23
CA SER A 90 3.38 5.09 4.76
C SER A 90 3.72 5.28 3.29
N GLN A 91 2.88 6.05 2.59
CA GLN A 91 3.13 6.48 1.22
C GLN A 91 2.75 7.95 1.03
N ASP A 92 3.69 8.70 0.46
CA ASP A 92 3.47 10.03 -0.09
C ASP A 92 3.22 9.92 -1.59
N ALA A 93 2.07 10.39 -2.04
CA ALA A 93 1.64 10.26 -3.42
C ALA A 93 1.04 11.55 -3.96
N GLN A 94 1.36 11.86 -5.20
CA GLN A 94 0.68 12.86 -6.01
C GLN A 94 -0.33 12.18 -6.92
N VAL A 95 -1.63 12.44 -6.75
CA VAL A 95 -2.69 11.78 -7.54
C VAL A 95 -3.62 12.80 -8.18
N ARG A 96 -3.96 12.58 -9.46
CA ARG A 96 -5.00 13.29 -10.19
C ARG A 96 -6.01 12.30 -10.78
N ILE A 97 -7.20 12.20 -10.17
CA ILE A 97 -8.22 11.22 -10.57
C ILE A 97 -8.86 11.55 -11.92
N GLY A 98 -9.03 12.84 -12.24
CA GLY A 98 -9.44 13.33 -13.57
C GLY A 98 -10.88 12.99 -14.01
N SER A 99 -11.64 12.22 -13.23
CA SER A 99 -13.05 11.90 -13.49
C SER A 99 -13.82 11.64 -12.18
N VAL A 100 -15.11 11.96 -12.16
CA VAL A 100 -16.03 11.64 -11.06
C VAL A 100 -16.31 10.14 -10.92
N THR A 101 -15.95 9.33 -11.92
CA THR A 101 -16.05 7.86 -11.87
C THR A 101 -14.73 7.19 -11.53
N GLY A 102 -13.64 7.97 -11.41
CA GLY A 102 -12.34 7.45 -11.00
C GLY A 102 -12.29 7.13 -9.51
N GLY A 103 -11.11 6.84 -8.98
CA GLY A 103 -10.96 6.53 -7.57
C GLY A 103 -9.66 5.83 -7.23
N LEU A 104 -9.49 5.56 -5.95
CA LEU A 104 -8.41 4.78 -5.38
C LEU A 104 -8.97 3.61 -4.57
N ALA A 105 -8.29 2.49 -4.60
CA ALA A 105 -8.55 1.33 -3.76
C ALA A 105 -7.23 0.80 -3.24
N LEU A 106 -7.04 0.85 -1.93
CA LEU A 106 -5.87 0.31 -1.26
C LEU A 106 -6.22 -1.04 -0.63
N SER A 107 -5.27 -1.96 -0.61
CA SER A 107 -5.40 -3.24 0.09
C SER A 107 -4.10 -3.56 0.81
N ALA A 108 -4.17 -3.72 2.13
CA ALA A 108 -3.08 -4.25 2.92
C ALA A 108 -3.11 -5.77 2.87
N ARG A 109 -1.92 -6.38 2.76
CA ARG A 109 -1.75 -7.81 2.59
C ARG A 109 -0.77 -8.41 3.56
N ASP A 110 -1.10 -9.61 4.01
CA ASP A 110 -0.14 -10.53 4.63
C ASP A 110 0.01 -11.76 3.72
N GLY A 111 1.14 -11.83 3.02
CA GLY A 111 1.34 -12.74 1.90
C GLY A 111 0.29 -12.49 0.80
N ASP A 112 -0.47 -13.54 0.48
CA ASP A 112 -1.53 -13.47 -0.53
C ASP A 112 -2.89 -13.04 0.06
N GLN A 113 -3.03 -12.98 1.38
CA GLN A 113 -4.27 -12.63 2.05
C GLN A 113 -4.45 -11.10 2.13
N VAL A 114 -5.62 -10.60 1.73
CA VAL A 114 -6.02 -9.21 2.02
C VAL A 114 -6.51 -9.15 3.46
N VAL A 115 -5.90 -8.28 4.26
CA VAL A 115 -6.23 -8.09 5.69
C VAL A 115 -7.05 -6.84 5.96
N SER A 116 -6.92 -5.84 5.08
CA SER A 116 -7.71 -4.62 5.17
C SER A 116 -7.75 -3.91 3.82
N THR A 117 -8.78 -3.10 3.61
CA THR A 117 -8.98 -2.32 2.39
C THR A 117 -9.38 -0.90 2.73
N LEU A 118 -9.07 0.03 1.84
CA LEU A 118 -9.53 1.41 1.91
C LEU A 118 -9.94 1.85 0.51
N ARG A 119 -11.21 2.17 0.33
CA ARG A 119 -11.72 2.72 -0.95
C ARG A 119 -11.98 4.20 -0.81
N ILE A 120 -11.47 4.97 -1.77
CA ILE A 120 -11.65 6.41 -1.84
C ILE A 120 -12.25 6.73 -3.20
N THR A 121 -13.43 7.33 -3.22
CA THR A 121 -14.18 7.58 -4.45
C THR A 121 -14.71 9.02 -4.48
N PRO A 122 -14.39 9.77 -5.55
CA PRO A 122 -15.11 10.97 -5.95
C PRO A 122 -16.62 10.84 -5.88
N GLY A 123 -17.26 11.82 -5.26
CA GLY A 123 -18.70 12.00 -5.21
C GLY A 123 -19.17 13.24 -5.98
N LYS A 124 -20.49 13.41 -6.03
CA LYS A 124 -21.10 14.65 -6.55
C LYS A 124 -20.83 15.81 -5.62
N ASP A 125 -21.01 17.04 -6.12
CA ASP A 125 -21.00 18.26 -5.30
C ASP A 125 -19.78 18.43 -4.42
N ARG A 126 -18.63 18.03 -4.95
CA ARG A 126 -17.36 18.18 -4.25
C ARG A 126 -17.31 17.36 -2.95
N GLN A 127 -17.65 16.08 -3.04
CA GLN A 127 -17.65 15.18 -1.91
C GLN A 127 -16.71 14.00 -2.13
N VAL A 128 -16.02 13.55 -1.09
CA VAL A 128 -15.25 12.30 -1.13
C VAL A 128 -15.98 11.26 -0.31
N SER A 129 -16.18 10.08 -0.89
CA SER A 129 -16.60 8.89 -0.17
C SER A 129 -15.38 8.07 0.23
N VAL A 130 -15.20 7.82 1.52
CA VAL A 130 -14.19 6.90 2.05
C VAL A 130 -14.89 5.71 2.68
N ALA A 131 -14.44 4.50 2.34
CA ALA A 131 -14.99 3.25 2.84
C ALA A 131 -13.83 2.30 3.22
N PRO A 132 -13.45 2.24 4.51
CA PRO A 132 -12.54 1.22 4.99
C PRO A 132 -13.26 -0.14 5.10
N GLY A 133 -12.49 -1.22 4.97
CA GLY A 133 -12.96 -2.59 5.19
C GLY A 133 -11.92 -3.38 5.96
N PHE A 134 -12.36 -4.02 7.05
CA PHE A 134 -11.50 -4.81 7.93
C PHE A 134 -11.97 -6.26 7.98
N THR A 135 -11.04 -7.19 8.03
CA THR A 135 -11.35 -8.63 7.99
C THR A 135 -11.14 -9.35 9.33
N GLY A 136 -10.62 -8.67 10.36
CA GLY A 136 -10.28 -9.27 11.64
C GLY A 136 -11.48 -9.45 12.56
N SER A 137 -12.56 -8.70 12.36
CA SER A 137 -13.84 -8.89 13.06
C SER A 137 -14.98 -9.31 12.12
N SER A 138 -15.88 -10.17 12.63
CA SER A 138 -17.08 -10.60 11.89
C SER A 138 -18.07 -9.45 11.67
N SER A 139 -18.02 -8.42 12.51
CA SER A 139 -18.79 -7.20 12.35
C SER A 139 -18.16 -6.24 11.35
N GLY A 140 -16.84 -6.31 11.10
CA GLY A 140 -16.09 -5.33 10.32
C GLY A 140 -16.31 -3.88 10.76
N ALA A 141 -16.70 -3.68 12.02
CA ALA A 141 -16.92 -2.37 12.61
C ALA A 141 -15.59 -1.66 12.82
N TYR A 142 -15.64 -0.33 12.83
CA TYR A 142 -14.44 0.48 13.00
C TYR A 142 -14.76 1.78 13.71
N ARG A 143 -13.77 2.34 14.40
CA ARG A 143 -13.81 3.70 14.92
C ARG A 143 -13.19 4.65 13.93
N MET A 144 -13.88 5.74 13.64
CA MET A 144 -13.30 6.89 12.95
C MET A 144 -12.89 7.94 13.98
N ASN A 145 -11.63 8.37 13.92
CA ASN A 145 -11.10 9.51 14.65
C ASN A 145 -10.73 10.62 13.67
N ILE A 146 -11.05 11.85 14.01
CA ILE A 146 -10.73 13.04 13.22
C ILE A 146 -9.81 13.92 14.05
N TYR A 147 -8.67 14.27 13.47
CA TYR A 147 -7.69 15.14 14.09
C TYR A 147 -7.54 16.44 13.31
N ASN A 148 -7.16 17.50 14.01
CA ASN A 148 -6.77 18.79 13.45
C ASN A 148 -5.46 19.20 14.11
N ASN A 149 -4.38 19.32 13.35
CA ASN A 149 -3.02 19.56 13.84
C ASN A 149 -2.60 18.57 14.95
N GLY A 150 -2.99 17.30 14.80
CA GLY A 150 -2.69 16.24 15.77
C GLY A 150 -3.61 16.19 17.00
N GLU A 151 -4.51 17.16 17.18
CA GLU A 151 -5.50 17.13 18.28
C GLU A 151 -6.78 16.42 17.84
N LEU A 152 -7.30 15.50 18.68
CA LEU A 152 -8.55 14.79 18.41
C LEU A 152 -9.74 15.75 18.55
N VAL A 153 -10.46 16.01 17.45
CA VAL A 153 -11.61 16.93 17.40
C VAL A 153 -12.96 16.22 17.27
N GLY A 154 -12.95 14.94 16.90
CA GLY A 154 -14.15 14.14 16.74
C GLY A 154 -13.86 12.64 16.71
N THR A 155 -14.79 11.84 17.22
CA THR A 155 -14.73 10.38 17.14
C THR A 155 -16.13 9.81 16.95
N THR A 156 -16.24 8.68 16.27
CA THR A 156 -17.49 7.95 16.12
C THR A 156 -17.20 6.49 15.80
N SER A 157 -17.98 5.57 16.39
CA SER A 157 -17.99 4.16 16.03
C SER A 157 -18.93 3.94 14.85
N GLN A 158 -18.43 3.20 13.86
CA GLN A 158 -19.09 2.98 12.59
C GLN A 158 -19.47 1.51 12.39
N PRO A 159 -20.67 1.24 11.88
CA PRO A 159 -20.99 -0.08 11.38
C PRO A 159 -20.15 -0.41 10.13
N GLN A 160 -20.09 -1.69 9.79
CA GLN A 160 -19.41 -2.18 8.59
C GLN A 160 -19.80 -1.40 7.34
N ALA A 161 -18.81 -1.18 6.46
CA ALA A 161 -19.01 -0.62 5.13
C ALA A 161 -19.69 0.77 5.10
N ARG A 162 -19.72 1.50 6.24
CA ARG A 162 -20.21 2.87 6.23
C ARG A 162 -19.34 3.72 5.32
N ILE A 163 -20.00 4.47 4.44
CA ILE A 163 -19.38 5.48 3.59
C ILE A 163 -19.33 6.81 4.35
N ILE A 164 -18.15 7.40 4.40
CA ILE A 164 -17.88 8.67 5.08
C ILE A 164 -17.76 9.75 4.01
N ILE A 165 -18.50 10.84 4.18
CA ILE A 165 -18.56 11.95 3.23
C ILE A 165 -17.77 13.14 3.77
N PHE A 166 -16.78 13.58 2.99
CA PHE A 166 -16.00 14.78 3.25
C PHE A 166 -16.44 15.93 2.34
N TYR A 167 -16.65 17.13 2.88
CA TYR A 167 -17.37 18.23 2.20
C TYR A 167 -16.51 19.41 1.69
N SER A 168 -15.18 19.34 1.80
CA SER A 168 -14.26 20.38 1.28
C SER A 168 -13.23 19.77 0.33
N TRP A 169 -13.45 19.98 -0.97
CA TRP A 169 -12.95 19.12 -2.06
C TRP A 169 -12.25 19.87 -3.16
N TRP A 170 -12.14 21.19 -3.08
CA TRP A 170 -11.40 21.96 -4.08
C TRP A 170 -9.95 21.50 -4.24
N ASP A 171 -9.38 20.90 -3.20
CA ASP A 171 -8.05 20.33 -3.28
C ASP A 171 -8.06 18.90 -3.90
N PHE A 172 -9.24 18.23 -4.03
CA PHE A 172 -9.47 16.82 -4.47
C PHE A 172 -9.38 16.53 -5.94
N LEU A 173 -9.51 17.55 -6.78
CA LEU A 173 -9.57 17.34 -8.20
C LEU A 173 -8.28 17.65 -8.97
N ASP A 174 -7.42 18.55 -8.49
CA ASP A 174 -6.37 19.11 -9.36
C ASP A 174 -4.93 18.67 -9.09
N TRP A 175 -4.54 18.35 -7.86
CA TRP A 175 -3.28 17.68 -7.54
C TRP A 175 -3.25 17.46 -6.04
N TYR A 176 -3.33 16.22 -5.56
CA TYR A 176 -3.16 16.00 -4.12
C TYR A 176 -1.88 15.28 -3.81
N TYR A 177 -1.08 15.93 -2.98
CA TYR A 177 -0.15 15.27 -2.09
C TYR A 177 -0.95 14.59 -0.99
N TRP A 178 -1.11 13.29 -1.15
CA TRP A 178 -1.67 12.40 -0.16
C TRP A 178 -0.57 11.80 0.68
N HIS A 179 -0.83 11.74 1.97
CA HIS A 179 -0.12 10.87 2.89
C HIS A 179 -1.10 9.80 3.38
N TRP A 180 -0.76 8.53 3.13
CA TRP A 180 -1.52 7.38 3.56
C TRP A 180 -0.68 6.55 4.50
N ASP A 181 -1.29 6.08 5.59
CA ASP A 181 -0.66 5.10 6.47
C ASP A 181 -1.53 3.85 6.60
N PHE A 182 -0.85 2.72 6.74
CA PHE A 182 -1.42 1.49 7.26
C PHE A 182 -0.60 1.01 8.46
N PHE A 183 -1.26 0.63 9.54
CA PHE A 183 -0.57 0.23 10.76
C PHE A 183 -1.31 -0.83 11.55
N SER A 184 -0.54 -1.63 12.27
CA SER A 184 -1.02 -2.49 13.34
C SER A 184 -1.04 -1.69 14.65
N VAL A 185 -2.20 -1.61 15.30
CA VAL A 185 -2.34 -1.00 16.62
C VAL A 185 -1.66 -1.90 17.64
N ARG A 186 -0.66 -1.36 18.33
CA ARG A 186 -0.01 -2.02 19.46
C ARG A 186 -0.36 -1.28 20.73
N SER A 187 -0.98 -1.96 21.68
CA SER A 187 -1.19 -1.36 23.00
C SER A 187 0.15 -1.26 23.73
N PRO A 188 0.52 -0.08 24.27
CA PRO A 188 1.63 -0.01 25.23
C PRO A 188 1.33 -0.96 26.39
N ARG A 189 2.38 -1.53 27.00
CA ARG A 189 2.24 -2.32 28.24
C ARG A 189 1.49 -1.47 29.29
N GLY A 190 0.21 -1.78 29.53
CA GLY A 190 -0.65 -1.07 30.48
C GLY A 190 -1.81 -0.25 29.89
N GLY A 191 -1.98 -0.18 28.56
CA GLY A 191 -3.15 0.40 27.89
C GLY A 191 -4.33 -0.56 27.78
N SER A 192 -5.49 -0.11 27.28
CA SER A 192 -6.62 -1.01 27.04
C SER A 192 -6.21 -2.08 26.02
N THR A 193 -6.28 -3.34 26.42
CA THR A 193 -5.87 -4.49 25.59
C THR A 193 -6.84 -4.78 24.44
N GLY A 194 -7.98 -4.09 24.40
CA GLY A 194 -9.09 -4.37 23.49
C GLY A 194 -8.90 -3.94 22.04
N LEU A 195 -7.80 -3.26 21.70
CA LEU A 195 -7.46 -2.89 20.31
C LEU A 195 -6.09 -3.42 19.87
N ASP A 196 -5.41 -4.20 20.72
CA ASP A 196 -4.11 -4.74 20.37
C ASP A 196 -4.23 -5.74 19.20
N GLY A 197 -3.50 -5.50 18.13
CA GLY A 197 -3.59 -6.26 16.89
C GLY A 197 -4.70 -5.83 15.92
N ALA A 198 -5.45 -4.76 16.23
CA ALA A 198 -6.34 -4.12 15.27
C ALA A 198 -5.52 -3.48 14.14
N CYS A 199 -6.04 -3.46 12.92
CA CYS A 199 -5.44 -2.67 11.84
C CYS A 199 -6.06 -1.27 11.75
N GLY A 200 -5.27 -0.32 11.27
CA GLY A 200 -5.70 1.04 11.05
C GLY A 200 -5.25 1.60 9.71
N TRP A 201 -6.13 2.37 9.08
CA TRP A 201 -5.79 3.27 7.98
C TRP A 201 -5.76 4.70 8.49
N ARG A 202 -4.79 5.49 8.04
CA ARG A 202 -4.78 6.93 8.24
C ARG A 202 -4.66 7.64 6.90
N MET A 203 -5.39 8.73 6.76
CA MET A 203 -5.32 9.63 5.63
C MET A 203 -5.06 11.03 6.15
N HIS A 204 -4.04 11.69 5.61
CA HIS A 204 -3.70 13.06 5.96
C HIS A 204 -3.71 13.97 4.72
N ALA A 205 -4.31 15.15 4.88
CA ALA A 205 -4.38 16.20 3.87
C ALA A 205 -3.27 17.22 4.14
N ALA A 206 -2.12 17.07 3.48
CA ALA A 206 -0.86 17.76 3.82
C ALA A 206 -0.94 19.29 3.92
N ASN A 207 -1.84 19.95 3.19
CA ASN A 207 -1.89 21.42 3.08
C ASN A 207 -3.30 22.00 3.24
N THR A 208 -4.26 21.23 3.77
CA THR A 208 -5.65 21.67 3.83
C THR A 208 -6.42 20.96 4.95
N THR A 209 -7.69 21.34 5.10
CA THR A 209 -8.62 20.69 6.01
C THR A 209 -9.85 20.20 5.25
N PHE A 210 -10.49 19.20 5.81
CA PHE A 210 -11.78 18.70 5.38
C PHE A 210 -12.82 18.88 6.48
N ARG A 211 -14.09 18.90 6.06
CA ARG A 211 -15.25 18.83 6.95
C ARG A 211 -15.85 17.44 6.89
N VAL A 212 -16.22 16.92 8.03
CA VAL A 212 -16.98 15.66 8.15
C VAL A 212 -18.10 15.84 9.16
N LYS A 213 -19.26 15.25 8.84
CA LYS A 213 -20.42 15.23 9.71
C LYS A 213 -20.46 13.91 10.49
N LEU A 214 -20.42 14.01 11.81
CA LEU A 214 -20.49 12.87 12.72
C LEU A 214 -21.94 12.40 12.92
N ASP A 215 -22.13 11.28 13.63
CA ASP A 215 -23.46 10.67 13.84
C ASP A 215 -24.41 11.49 14.71
N ASP A 216 -23.86 12.28 15.63
CA ASP A 216 -24.60 13.27 16.41
C ASP A 216 -25.05 14.49 15.57
N GLY A 217 -24.71 14.49 14.28
CA GLY A 217 -24.99 15.58 13.34
C GLY A 217 -24.02 16.75 13.44
N LYS A 218 -23.05 16.72 14.37
CA LYS A 218 -22.00 17.73 14.50
C LYS A 218 -21.08 17.67 13.31
N GLU A 219 -20.77 18.85 12.76
CA GLU A 219 -19.70 19.00 11.78
C GLU A 219 -18.40 19.30 12.51
N VAL A 220 -17.33 18.60 12.15
CA VAL A 220 -15.97 18.85 12.62
C VAL A 220 -15.05 19.13 11.45
N VAL A 221 -14.03 19.96 11.69
CA VAL A 221 -12.98 20.30 10.72
C VAL A 221 -11.69 19.61 11.17
N GLY A 222 -11.07 18.85 10.27
CA GLY A 222 -9.81 18.15 10.53
C GLY A 222 -8.90 18.11 9.31
N ASP A 223 -7.67 17.68 9.51
CA ASP A 223 -6.67 17.44 8.46
C ASP A 223 -6.31 15.94 8.33
N THR A 224 -6.72 15.14 9.32
CA THR A 224 -6.35 13.72 9.41
C THR A 224 -7.55 12.89 9.82
N ALA A 225 -7.85 11.87 9.04
CA ALA A 225 -8.86 10.87 9.34
C ALA A 225 -8.17 9.53 9.59
N GLU A 226 -8.53 8.90 10.70
CA GLU A 226 -8.00 7.60 11.10
C GLU A 226 -9.17 6.64 11.28
N PHE A 227 -9.05 5.46 10.70
CA PHE A 227 -10.03 4.39 10.78
C PHE A 227 -9.37 3.19 11.46
N ILE A 228 -9.81 2.85 12.65
CA ILE A 228 -9.26 1.75 13.45
C ILE A 228 -10.30 0.64 13.53
N GLU A 229 -9.93 -0.57 13.16
CA GLU A 229 -10.77 -1.75 13.36
C GLU A 229 -11.21 -1.91 14.81
N GLU A 230 -12.51 -2.17 15.02
CA GLU A 230 -13.00 -2.66 16.29
C GLU A 230 -12.93 -4.19 16.30
N ILE A 231 -11.94 -4.71 17.03
CA ILE A 231 -11.74 -6.14 17.22
C ILE A 231 -12.66 -6.67 18.34
N GLY A 232 -13.36 -7.77 18.06
CA GLY A 232 -14.17 -8.48 19.04
C GLY A 232 -13.40 -9.61 19.73
N ASP A 233 -13.98 -10.20 20.77
CA ASP A 233 -13.40 -11.36 21.45
C ASP A 233 -13.14 -12.51 20.45
N GLY A 234 -11.91 -13.04 20.44
CA GLY A 234 -11.50 -14.13 19.56
C GLY A 234 -11.02 -13.71 18.16
N ALA A 235 -10.98 -12.41 17.85
CA ALA A 235 -10.32 -11.91 16.63
C ALA A 235 -8.81 -12.22 16.65
N TYR A 236 -8.27 -12.63 15.49
CA TYR A 236 -6.84 -12.91 15.37
C TYR A 236 -6.07 -11.58 15.25
N PRO A 237 -5.03 -11.33 16.07
CA PRO A 237 -4.31 -10.07 15.99
C PRO A 237 -3.49 -10.01 14.69
N TYR A 238 -3.64 -8.93 13.93
CA TYR A 238 -2.74 -8.62 12.83
C TYR A 238 -1.41 -8.12 13.40
N ARG A 239 -0.40 -8.97 13.36
CA ARG A 239 0.93 -8.65 13.92
C ARG A 239 1.88 -8.08 12.89
N HIS A 240 1.76 -8.47 11.64
CA HIS A 240 2.56 -7.97 10.54
C HIS A 240 1.75 -7.98 9.25
N PHE A 241 2.27 -7.28 8.25
CA PHE A 241 1.82 -7.32 6.87
C PHE A 241 3.04 -7.16 5.96
N SER A 242 2.93 -7.60 4.71
CA SER A 242 4.05 -7.74 3.78
C SER A 242 3.79 -7.10 2.41
N GLY A 243 2.65 -6.43 2.23
CA GLY A 243 2.47 -5.59 1.08
C GLY A 243 1.25 -4.68 1.13
N ILE A 244 1.30 -3.63 0.31
CA ILE A 244 0.17 -2.76 0.01
C ILE A 244 -0.05 -2.76 -1.50
N ASP A 245 -1.28 -3.04 -1.92
CA ASP A 245 -1.73 -2.72 -3.27
C ASP A 245 -2.36 -1.33 -3.27
N VAL A 246 -2.03 -0.50 -4.27
CA VAL A 246 -2.73 0.75 -4.56
C VAL A 246 -3.24 0.68 -5.99
N ASN A 247 -4.55 0.48 -6.13
CA ASN A 247 -5.25 0.48 -7.39
C ASN A 247 -5.92 1.83 -7.65
N ALA A 248 -5.95 2.24 -8.92
CA ALA A 248 -6.42 3.56 -9.29
C ALA A 248 -7.09 3.57 -10.67
N SER A 249 -8.14 4.40 -10.78
CA SER A 249 -8.59 4.95 -12.05
C SER A 249 -8.32 6.45 -11.98
N ALA A 250 -7.23 6.87 -12.62
CA ALA A 250 -6.66 8.20 -12.45
C ALA A 250 -5.92 8.65 -13.72
N THR A 251 -5.85 9.96 -13.94
CA THR A 251 -5.07 10.53 -15.04
C THR A 251 -3.57 10.51 -14.74
N ASP A 252 -3.18 10.81 -13.50
CA ASP A 252 -1.79 10.73 -13.05
C ASP A 252 -1.70 10.17 -11.63
N PHE A 253 -0.62 9.43 -11.38
CA PHE A 253 -0.24 8.95 -10.06
C PHE A 253 1.29 8.86 -9.98
N LEU A 254 1.88 9.65 -9.09
CA LEU A 254 3.32 9.65 -8.80
C LEU A 254 3.52 9.35 -7.32
N VAL A 255 4.13 8.20 -7.01
CA VAL A 255 4.57 7.89 -5.64
C VAL A 255 5.87 8.63 -5.39
N THR A 256 5.87 9.60 -4.49
CA THR A 256 7.04 10.44 -4.17
C THR A 256 7.85 9.92 -2.98
N GLY A 257 7.21 9.15 -2.10
CA GLY A 257 7.82 8.57 -0.92
C GLY A 257 7.08 7.31 -0.51
N GLU A 258 7.81 6.31 -0.03
CA GLU A 258 7.22 5.10 0.55
C GLU A 258 8.16 4.55 1.61
N SER A 259 7.62 4.09 2.74
CA SER A 259 8.41 3.50 3.81
C SER A 259 7.61 2.48 4.61
N PHE A 260 8.31 1.61 5.31
CA PHE A 260 7.72 0.68 6.27
C PHE A 260 8.56 0.62 7.54
N GLY A 261 7.92 0.23 8.64
CA GLY A 261 8.55 0.04 9.94
C GLY A 261 8.26 -1.37 10.46
N GLN A 262 9.24 -1.96 11.14
CA GLN A 262 9.14 -3.30 11.74
C GLN A 262 9.19 -3.22 13.27
N GLU A 263 8.81 -4.31 13.94
CA GLU A 263 9.00 -4.44 15.38
C GLU A 263 10.51 -4.48 15.69
N LYS A 264 10.95 -3.68 16.66
CA LYS A 264 12.36 -3.60 17.09
C LYS A 264 12.75 -4.73 18.03
#